data_AF-A0A2V6G558-F1
#
_entry.id   AF-A0A2V6G558-F1
#
_cell.length_a   1.000
_cell.length_b   1.000
_cell.length_c   1.000
_cell.angle_alpha   90.00
_cell.angle_beta   90.00
_cell.angle_gamma   90.00
#
_symmetry.space_group_name_H-M   'P 1'
#
loop_
_entity.id
_entity.type
_entity.pdbx_description
1 polymer ?
#
loop_
_entity_poly.entity_id
_entity_poly.type
_entity_poly.pdbx_seq_one_letter_code
_entity_poly.pdbx_strand_id
1 'polypeptide(L)' 'MKRVFQHPPEPLTGRKYWRSLGEYSSTPEFRDWLEREFPAGAAELSEDEWSRRDFLKLMGASMALAGVGLTS' A
#
# COMPACT_ATOMS: atom_id res chain seq x y z
N MET A 1 3.10 -1.91 -14.63
CA MET A 1 2.09 -2.78 -13.99
C MET A 1 2.58 -3.10 -12.59
N LYS A 2 1.77 -2.89 -11.54
CA LYS A 2 2.15 -3.29 -10.17
C LYS A 2 2.06 -4.81 -10.12
N ARG A 3 3.18 -5.49 -9.87
CA ARG A 3 3.18 -6.93 -9.64
C ARG A 3 2.69 -7.15 -8.21
N VAL A 4 1.46 -7.62 -8.06
CA VAL A 4 0.96 -8.08 -6.76
C VAL A 4 1.70 -9.37 -6.44
N PHE A 5 2.54 -9.32 -5.41
CA PHE A 5 3.23 -10.51 -4.94
C PHE A 5 2.22 -11.35 -4.15
N GLN A 6 1.82 -12.48 -4.73
CA GLN A 6 0.99 -13.45 -4.02
C GLN A 6 1.88 -14.19 -3.04
N HIS A 7 1.84 -13.79 -1.77
CA HIS A 7 2.51 -14.53 -0.71
C HIS A 7 1.89 -15.93 -0.63
N PRO A 8 2.68 -17.02 -0.66
CA PRO A 8 2.14 -18.34 -0.43
C PRO A 8 1.45 -18.35 0.94
N PRO A 9 0.28 -19.01 1.06
CA PRO A 9 -0.40 -19.10 2.34
C PRO A 9 0.52 -19.77 3.36
N GLU A 10 0.48 -19.30 4.60
CA GLU A 10 1.24 -19.93 5.67
C GLU A 10 0.84 -21.41 5.76
N PRO A 11 1.79 -22.36 5.75
CA PRO A 11 1.47 -23.77 5.80
C PRO A 11 0.71 -24.08 7.09
N LEU A 12 -0.45 -24.76 6.94
CA LEU A 12 -1.33 -25.13 8.06
C LEU A 12 -0.66 -26.12 9.04
N THR A 13 0.42 -26.76 8.61
CA THR A 13 1.17 -27.77 9.36
C THR A 13 2.64 -27.35 9.47
N GLY A 14 3.22 -27.50 10.67
CA GLY A 14 4.62 -27.15 10.94
C GLY A 14 4.82 -26.32 12.20
N ARG A 15 6.08 -25.91 12.45
CA ARG A 15 6.40 -25.02 13.57
C ARG A 15 6.09 -23.58 13.16
N LYS A 16 5.20 -22.92 13.91
CA LYS A 16 4.99 -21.48 13.79
C LYS A 16 6.19 -20.76 14.38
N TYR A 17 6.79 -19.86 13.61
CA TYR A 17 7.92 -19.07 14.05
C TYR A 17 7.45 -17.65 14.34
N TRP A 18 7.56 -17.23 15.60
CA TRP A 18 7.26 -15.87 16.02
C TRP A 18 8.47 -14.97 15.77
N ARG A 19 8.23 -13.74 15.34
CA ARG A 19 9.24 -12.71 15.12
C ARG A 19 9.55 -11.95 16.42
N SER A 20 8.61 -11.94 17.36
CA SER A 20 8.79 -11.32 18.68
C SER A 20 7.97 -12.02 19.78
N LEU A 21 8.33 -11.76 21.04
CA LEU A 21 7.58 -12.26 22.21
C LEU A 21 6.16 -11.66 22.27
N GLY A 22 5.99 -10.41 21.81
CA GLY A 22 4.70 -9.74 21.72
C GLY A 22 3.76 -10.36 20.67
N GLU A 23 4.32 -10.85 19.57
CA GLU A 23 3.55 -11.60 18.56
C GLU A 23 3.05 -12.93 19.11
N TYR A 24 3.85 -13.60 19.95
CA TYR A 24 3.43 -14.83 20.63
C TYR A 24 2.31 -14.60 21.64
N SER A 25 2.46 -13.59 22.48
CA SER A 25 1.49 -13.29 23.55
C SER A 25 0.22 -12.61 23.06
N SER A 26 0.20 -12.08 21.82
CA SER A 26 -0.96 -11.43 21.21
C SER A 26 -1.58 -10.33 22.11
N THR A 27 -0.72 -9.59 22.82
CA THR A 27 -1.18 -8.59 23.79
C THR A 27 -1.75 -7.35 23.11
N PRO A 28 -2.70 -6.63 23.76
CA PRO A 28 -3.25 -5.38 23.23
C PRO A 28 -2.17 -4.32 22.97
N GLU A 29 -1.19 -4.20 23.85
CA GLU A 29 -0.11 -3.19 23.75
C GLU A 29 0.78 -3.42 22.52
N PHE A 30 0.97 -4.70 22.14
CA PHE A 30 1.73 -5.04 20.94
C PHE A 30 0.99 -4.64 19.66
N ARG A 31 -0.35 -4.73 19.66
CA ARG A 31 -1.19 -4.30 18.52
C ARG A 31 -1.17 -2.79 18.37
N ASP A 32 -1.34 -2.05 19.47
CA ASP A 32 -1.25 -0.60 19.48
C ASP A 32 0.13 -0.09 19.03
N TRP A 33 1.19 -0.79 19.43
CA TRP A 33 2.55 -0.51 18.96
C TRP A 33 2.71 -0.77 17.46
N LEU A 34 2.18 -1.89 16.96
CA LEU A 34 2.20 -2.26 15.54
C LEU A 34 1.55 -1.20 14.65
N GLU A 35 0.42 -0.64 15.09
CA GLU A 35 -0.29 0.41 14.36
C GLU A 35 0.48 1.74 14.34
N ARG A 36 1.33 1.99 15.34
CA ARG A 36 2.15 3.21 15.47
C ARG A 36 3.51 3.13 14.77
N GLU A 37 3.97 1.93 14.41
CA GLU A 37 5.26 1.72 13.74
C GLU A 37 5.29 2.38 12.35
N PHE A 38 4.13 2.49 11.69
CA PHE A 38 4.01 3.15 10.41
C PHE A 38 3.48 4.58 10.55
N PRO A 39 4.02 5.55 9.80
CA PRO A 39 3.45 6.89 9.74
C PRO A 39 1.97 6.86 9.33
N ALA A 40 1.17 7.77 9.90
CA ALA A 40 -0.20 7.97 9.45
C ALA A 40 -0.24 8.16 7.92
N GLY A 41 -1.15 7.47 7.25
CA GLY A 41 -1.24 7.47 5.79
C GLY A 41 -0.45 6.37 5.06
N ALA A 42 0.39 5.58 5.74
CA ALA A 42 1.12 4.49 5.09
C ALA A 42 0.20 3.38 4.56
N ALA A 43 -0.92 3.13 5.26
CA ALA A 43 -1.95 2.17 4.85
C ALA A 43 -3.11 2.82 4.07
N GLU A 44 -3.26 4.15 4.12
CA GLU A 44 -4.40 4.87 3.52
C GLU A 44 -4.35 4.91 1.99
N LEU A 45 -3.17 4.69 1.40
CA LEU A 45 -3.03 4.46 -0.03
C LEU A 45 -3.30 2.99 -0.37
N SER A 46 -4.43 2.47 0.10
CA SER A 46 -4.98 1.19 -0.34
C SER A 46 -5.32 1.24 -1.82
N GLU A 47 -5.26 0.08 -2.47
CA GLU A 47 -4.90 -0.08 -3.88
C GLU A 47 -5.97 0.31 -4.91
N ASP A 48 -7.16 0.73 -4.50
CA ASP A 48 -8.35 0.59 -5.35
C ASP A 48 -8.95 1.85 -5.99
N GLU A 49 -8.64 3.08 -5.55
CA GLU A 49 -9.38 4.26 -6.07
C GLU A 49 -8.59 5.21 -6.96
N TRP A 50 -7.28 5.41 -6.76
CA TRP A 50 -6.52 6.31 -7.62
C TRP A 50 -5.01 6.03 -7.60
N SER A 51 -4.49 5.40 -8.65
CA SER A 51 -3.04 5.22 -8.78
C SER A 51 -2.35 6.57 -9.03
N ARG A 52 -1.19 6.79 -8.40
CA ARG A 52 -0.28 7.93 -8.73
C ARG A 52 -0.02 8.08 -10.23
N ARG A 53 0.02 6.95 -10.96
CA ARG A 53 0.21 6.96 -12.42
C ARG A 53 -1.01 7.51 -13.15
N ASP A 54 -2.21 7.17 -12.72
CA ASP A 54 -3.44 7.58 -13.40
C ASP A 54 -3.72 9.07 -13.18
N PHE A 55 -3.34 9.61 -12.00
CA PHE A 55 -3.23 11.06 -11.79
C PHE A 55 -2.35 11.73 -12.85
N LEU A 56 -1.11 11.26 -13.01
CA LEU A 56 -0.15 11.86 -13.93
C LEU A 56 -0.60 11.76 -15.39
N LYS A 57 -1.27 10.66 -15.77
CA LYS A 57 -1.88 10.53 -17.11
C LYS A 57 -2.96 11.59 -17.34
N LEU A 58 -3.86 11.80 -16.38
CA LEU A 58 -4.93 12.79 -16.49
C LEU A 58 -4.35 14.22 -16.60
N MET A 59 -3.38 14.56 -15.75
CA MET A 59 -2.72 15.87 -15.77
C MET A 59 -1.95 16.10 -17.07
N GLY A 60 -1.21 15.08 -17.53
CA GLY A 60 -0.48 15.15 -18.80
C GLY A 60 -1.40 15.31 -20.01
N ALA A 61 -2.52 14.58 -20.05
CA ALA A 61 -3.53 14.72 -21.10
C ALA A 61 -4.14 16.13 -21.11
N SER A 62 -4.45 16.67 -19.93
CA SER A 62 -4.98 18.03 -19.78
C SER A 62 -4.00 19.08 -20.26
N MET A 63 -2.72 18.95 -19.91
CA MET A 63 -1.66 19.86 -20.36
C MET A 63 -1.43 19.78 -21.88
N ALA A 64 -1.44 18.59 -22.47
CA ALA A 64 -1.31 18.42 -23.91
C ALA A 64 -2.48 19.07 -24.67
N LEU A 65 -3.72 18.89 -24.18
CA LEU A 65 -4.92 19.47 -24.79
C LEU A 65 -4.93 21.01 -24.67
N ALA A 66 -4.54 21.55 -23.51
CA ALA A 66 -4.36 22.98 -23.32
C ALA A 66 -3.28 23.57 -24.25
N GLY A 67 -2.17 22.84 -24.44
CA GLY A 67 -1.10 23.23 -25.36
C GLY A 67 -1.54 23.26 -26.82
N VAL A 68 -2.28 22.25 -27.29
CA VAL A 68 -2.83 22.22 -28.65
C VAL A 68 -3.85 23.34 -28.89
N GLY A 69 -4.66 23.68 -27.87
CA GLY A 69 -5.59 24.80 -27.94
C GLY A 69 -4.91 26.18 -27.96
N LEU A 70 -3.69 26.30 -27.46
CA LEU A 70 -2.90 27.55 -27.50
C LEU A 70 -2.13 27.75 -28.81
N THR A 71 -1.96 26.71 -29.62
CA THR A 71 -1.20 26.74 -30.88
C THR A 71 -2.09 26.74 -32.14
N SER A 72 -3.40 26.98 -32.00
CA SER A 72 -4.34 27.18 -33.12
C SER A 72 -4.70 28.65 -33.32
#